data_AF-A0A6J8EWG3-F1
#
_entry.id   AF-A0A6J8EWG3-F1
#
_cell.length_a   1.000
_cell.length_b   1.000
_cell.length_c   1.000
_cell.angle_alpha   90.00
_cell.angle_beta   90.00
_cell.angle_gamma   90.00
#
_symmetry.space_group_name_H-M   'P 1'
#
loop_
_entity.id
_entity.type
_entity.pdbx_description
1 polymer ?
#
loop_
_entity_poly.entity_id
_entity_poly.type
_entity_poly.pdbx_seq_one_letter_code
_entity_poly.pdbx_strand_id
1 'polypeptide(L)'
;MGQYASNFTVPDKDAVTKHTNPKKANWITVHAVSSELSIAEVERLWFRFQQLGCNENGEIPEADLQSLAIQDDAFSRNILKKFMVNKKVTFENFVRGLKWCELSTVDEKLRGLFRLLYNGQPIPKAIFTKILERVYSQPQDKQNIGKTCDTIYKMMDPKNSGQIQEDGFVAGCMTLEEDILESILDFQILPNYMKEKLHQNLPEFSSQTSQRTPGGDIPSDETLEDIAARIYNKDLERLANKLGLVKDDIDEIRDIYSQRQEQAYQMLKKWKQREGQDAYSSVLEKALRSCGMGDAAMLLGP
;
A
#
# COMPACT_ATOMS: atom_id res chain seq x y z
N MET A 1 6.65 5.00 -20.28
CA MET A 1 5.57 4.21 -19.66
C MET A 1 6.05 3.18 -18.61
N GLY A 2 7.28 3.29 -18.06
CA GLY A 2 7.95 2.13 -17.45
C GLY A 2 7.94 1.95 -15.92
N GLN A 3 7.83 3.00 -15.11
CA GLN A 3 8.26 2.90 -13.69
C GLN A 3 7.18 2.53 -12.66
N TYR A 4 5.89 2.80 -12.91
CA TYR A 4 4.81 2.46 -11.96
C TYR A 4 3.88 1.35 -12.49
N ALA A 5 3.80 1.14 -13.81
CA ALA A 5 3.13 -0.03 -14.36
C ALA A 5 3.82 -1.33 -13.90
N SER A 6 5.15 -1.31 -13.78
CA SER A 6 5.95 -2.38 -13.16
C SER A 6 5.59 -2.66 -11.70
N ASN A 7 4.95 -1.72 -10.99
CA ASN A 7 4.52 -1.93 -9.60
C ASN A 7 3.18 -2.67 -9.53
N PHE A 8 2.39 -2.61 -10.60
CA PHE A 8 1.08 -3.29 -10.69
C PHE A 8 1.18 -4.67 -11.32
N THR A 9 2.10 -4.82 -12.27
CA THR A 9 2.20 -6.03 -13.09
C THR A 9 3.41 -6.85 -12.71
N VAL A 10 3.19 -8.10 -12.28
CA VAL A 10 4.28 -9.07 -12.11
C VAL A 10 4.55 -9.75 -13.46
N PRO A 11 5.80 -9.83 -13.92
CA PRO A 11 6.14 -10.66 -15.08
C PRO A 11 5.68 -12.08 -14.82
N ASP A 12 5.04 -12.72 -15.80
CA ASP A 12 4.47 -14.06 -15.66
C ASP A 12 5.42 -15.06 -14.98
N LYS A 13 6.73 -14.99 -15.24
CA LYS A 13 7.75 -15.89 -14.64
C LYS A 13 7.84 -15.82 -13.10
N ASP A 14 7.49 -14.69 -12.50
CA ASP A 14 7.61 -14.44 -11.06
C ASP A 14 6.23 -14.39 -10.37
N ALA A 15 5.15 -14.60 -11.14
CA ALA A 15 3.79 -14.48 -10.67
C ALA A 15 3.39 -15.68 -9.80
N VAL A 16 2.92 -15.38 -8.59
CA VAL A 16 2.41 -16.37 -7.61
C VAL A 16 1.20 -17.12 -8.15
N THR A 17 0.44 -16.48 -9.05
CA THR A 17 -0.66 -17.09 -9.81
C THR A 17 -0.25 -18.30 -10.66
N LYS A 18 1.03 -18.49 -11.00
CA LYS A 18 1.48 -19.74 -11.65
C LYS A 18 1.59 -20.92 -10.69
N HIS A 19 1.76 -20.65 -9.41
CA HIS A 19 1.98 -21.65 -8.37
C HIS A 19 0.73 -21.87 -7.52
N THR A 20 -0.29 -21.02 -7.66
CA THR A 20 -1.53 -21.02 -6.89
C THR A 20 -2.74 -20.91 -7.80
N ASN A 21 -3.82 -21.61 -7.48
CA ASN A 21 -5.08 -21.57 -8.22
C ASN A 21 -6.20 -21.34 -7.19
N PRO A 22 -7.26 -20.58 -7.49
CA PRO A 22 -8.39 -20.38 -6.58
C PRO A 22 -9.02 -21.67 -6.02
N LYS A 23 -8.82 -22.81 -6.71
CA LYS A 23 -9.26 -24.14 -6.26
C LYS A 23 -8.36 -24.78 -5.19
N LYS A 24 -7.17 -24.24 -4.90
CA LYS A 24 -6.26 -24.75 -3.86
C LYS A 24 -6.63 -24.14 -2.51
N ALA A 25 -6.69 -24.95 -1.45
CA ALA A 25 -7.15 -24.50 -0.13
C ALA A 25 -6.35 -23.33 0.48
N ASN A 26 -5.05 -23.22 0.20
CA ASN A 26 -4.17 -22.20 0.78
C ASN A 26 -3.94 -20.97 -0.11
N TRP A 27 -4.68 -20.84 -1.21
CA TRP A 27 -4.37 -19.84 -2.24
C TRP A 27 -4.50 -18.39 -1.73
N ILE A 28 -5.55 -18.09 -0.95
CA ILE A 28 -5.74 -16.78 -0.28
C ILE A 28 -4.56 -16.46 0.62
N THR A 29 -4.12 -17.41 1.46
CA THR A 29 -3.00 -17.21 2.38
C THR A 29 -1.71 -16.90 1.64
N VAL A 30 -1.46 -17.59 0.52
CA VAL A 30 -0.28 -17.32 -0.30
C VAL A 30 -0.35 -15.93 -0.93
N HIS A 31 -1.51 -15.50 -1.42
CA HIS A 31 -1.67 -14.13 -1.91
C HIS A 31 -1.48 -13.10 -0.80
N ALA A 32 -2.07 -13.30 0.37
CA ALA A 32 -1.90 -12.44 1.55
C ALA A 32 -0.44 -12.26 1.94
N VAL A 33 0.33 -13.35 1.97
CA VAL A 33 1.79 -13.29 2.23
C VAL A 33 2.51 -12.54 1.11
N SER A 34 2.23 -12.86 -0.15
CA SER A 34 2.93 -12.25 -1.30
C SER A 34 2.62 -10.77 -1.50
N SER A 35 1.41 -10.34 -1.12
CA SER A 35 0.97 -8.96 -1.19
C SER A 35 1.12 -8.24 0.14
N GLU A 36 1.57 -8.89 1.22
CA GLU A 36 1.64 -8.33 2.57
C GLU A 36 0.31 -7.66 3.02
N LEU A 37 -0.82 -8.24 2.60
CA LEU A 37 -2.16 -7.83 3.05
C LEU A 37 -2.67 -8.85 4.06
N SER A 38 -3.64 -8.47 4.89
CA SER A 38 -4.35 -9.42 5.73
C SER A 38 -5.17 -10.40 4.88
N ILE A 39 -5.45 -11.58 5.45
CA ILE A 39 -6.33 -12.57 4.81
C ILE A 39 -7.70 -11.94 4.48
N ALA A 40 -8.28 -11.17 5.42
CA ALA A 40 -9.57 -10.53 5.22
C ALA A 40 -9.58 -9.49 4.08
N GLU A 41 -8.49 -8.74 3.91
CA GLU A 41 -8.33 -7.81 2.78
C GLU A 41 -8.27 -8.58 1.45
N VAL A 42 -7.48 -9.66 1.39
CA VAL A 42 -7.37 -10.49 0.19
C VAL A 42 -8.70 -11.18 -0.13
N GLU A 43 -9.43 -11.69 0.84
CA GLU A 43 -10.75 -12.29 0.64
C GLU A 43 -11.76 -11.27 0.12
N ARG A 44 -11.76 -10.05 0.68
CA ARG A 44 -12.59 -8.96 0.19
C ARG A 44 -12.25 -8.57 -1.25
N LEU A 45 -10.97 -8.46 -1.57
CA LEU A 45 -10.50 -8.19 -2.92
C LEU A 45 -10.88 -9.31 -3.87
N TRP A 46 -10.79 -10.58 -3.44
CA TRP A 46 -11.21 -11.71 -4.24
C TRP A 46 -12.69 -11.66 -4.56
N PHE A 47 -13.53 -11.39 -3.56
CA PHE A 47 -14.97 -11.23 -3.77
C PHE A 47 -15.28 -10.11 -4.77
N ARG A 48 -14.58 -8.97 -4.68
CA ARG A 48 -14.70 -7.90 -5.69
C ARG A 48 -14.22 -8.33 -7.07
N PHE A 49 -13.15 -9.09 -7.14
CA PHE A 49 -12.62 -9.60 -8.41
C PHE A 49 -13.56 -10.61 -9.07
N GLN A 50 -14.26 -11.43 -8.27
CA GLN A 50 -15.33 -12.31 -8.76
C GLN A 50 -16.52 -11.51 -9.30
N GLN A 51 -16.89 -10.40 -8.65
CA GLN A 51 -17.94 -9.50 -9.15
C GLN A 51 -17.57 -8.85 -10.49
N LEU A 52 -16.28 -8.73 -10.81
CA LEU A 52 -15.79 -8.30 -12.12
C LEU A 52 -15.82 -9.42 -13.17
N GLY A 53 -16.28 -10.62 -12.83
CA GLY A 53 -16.48 -11.72 -13.77
C GLY A 53 -15.24 -12.57 -14.04
N CYS A 54 -14.35 -12.74 -13.05
CA CYS A 54 -13.20 -13.63 -13.24
C CYS A 54 -13.61 -15.10 -13.44
N ASN A 55 -12.84 -15.81 -14.26
CA ASN A 55 -13.03 -17.23 -14.50
C ASN A 55 -12.50 -18.09 -13.34
N GLU A 56 -12.65 -19.42 -13.45
CA GLU A 56 -12.22 -20.38 -12.43
C GLU A 56 -10.71 -20.37 -12.12
N ASN A 57 -9.90 -19.78 -13.00
CA ASN A 57 -8.46 -19.64 -12.81
C ASN A 57 -8.09 -18.33 -12.08
N GLY A 58 -9.06 -17.49 -11.73
CA GLY A 58 -8.79 -16.19 -11.12
C GLY A 58 -8.21 -15.18 -12.10
N GLU A 59 -8.69 -15.23 -13.35
CA GLU A 59 -8.27 -14.35 -14.43
C GLU A 59 -9.49 -13.75 -15.13
N ILE A 60 -9.34 -12.52 -15.63
CA ILE A 60 -10.32 -11.86 -16.49
C ILE A 60 -9.66 -11.62 -17.86
N PRO A 61 -9.98 -12.41 -18.89
CA PRO A 61 -9.53 -12.19 -20.27
C PRO A 61 -9.96 -10.81 -20.82
N GLU A 62 -9.16 -10.25 -21.73
CA GLU A 62 -9.48 -8.97 -22.41
C GLU A 62 -10.84 -9.00 -23.12
N ALA A 63 -11.22 -10.14 -23.70
CA ALA A 63 -12.52 -10.31 -24.34
C ALA A 63 -13.68 -10.12 -23.36
N ASP A 64 -13.54 -10.66 -22.15
CA ASP A 64 -14.58 -10.60 -21.12
C ASP A 64 -14.65 -9.20 -20.50
N LEU A 65 -13.50 -8.51 -20.39
CA LEU A 65 -13.45 -7.12 -19.95
C LEU A 65 -14.28 -6.19 -20.83
N GLN A 66 -14.37 -6.44 -22.15
CA GLN A 66 -15.15 -5.60 -23.07
C GLN A 66 -16.66 -5.66 -22.79
N SER A 67 -17.14 -6.72 -22.17
CA SER A 67 -18.56 -6.91 -21.83
C SER A 67 -18.98 -6.26 -20.51
N LEU A 68 -18.02 -5.77 -19.71
CA LEU A 68 -18.31 -5.17 -18.41
C LEU A 68 -18.87 -3.76 -18.57
N ALA A 69 -19.93 -3.43 -17.83
CA ALA A 69 -20.51 -2.08 -17.77
C ALA A 69 -19.48 -0.99 -17.39
N ILE A 70 -18.40 -1.38 -16.71
CA ILE A 70 -17.28 -0.50 -16.34
C ILE A 70 -16.53 0.05 -17.58
N GLN A 71 -16.68 -0.57 -18.76
CA GLN A 71 -16.09 -0.09 -20.01
C GLN A 71 -16.77 1.15 -20.60
N ASP A 72 -18.00 1.46 -20.16
CA ASP A 72 -18.72 2.66 -20.61
C ASP A 72 -18.04 3.94 -20.11
N ASP A 73 -17.30 3.83 -19.01
CA ASP A 73 -16.44 4.89 -18.50
C ASP A 73 -15.02 4.80 -19.07
N ALA A 74 -14.56 5.91 -19.67
CA ALA A 74 -13.25 5.96 -20.32
C ALA A 74 -12.10 5.87 -19.31
N PHE A 75 -12.29 6.41 -18.09
CA PHE A 75 -11.25 6.39 -17.05
C PHE A 75 -11.11 4.98 -16.47
N SER A 76 -12.21 4.35 -16.12
CA SER A 76 -12.24 2.99 -15.59
C SER A 76 -11.63 1.98 -16.56
N ARG A 77 -11.95 2.11 -17.86
CA ARG A 77 -11.30 1.32 -18.91
C ARG A 77 -9.79 1.54 -18.98
N ASN A 78 -9.33 2.79 -18.89
CA ASN A 78 -7.89 3.11 -18.92
C ASN A 78 -7.16 2.56 -17.70
N ILE A 79 -7.80 2.60 -16.53
CA ILE A 79 -7.29 2.01 -15.29
C ILE A 79 -7.16 0.50 -15.43
N LEU A 80 -8.22 -0.20 -15.85
CA LEU A 80 -8.20 -1.66 -16.03
C LEU A 80 -7.11 -2.13 -17.00
N LYS A 81 -6.84 -1.37 -18.07
CA LYS A 81 -5.74 -1.65 -18.99
C LYS A 81 -4.36 -1.63 -18.31
N LYS A 82 -4.16 -0.88 -17.22
CA LYS A 82 -2.89 -0.87 -16.48
C LYS A 82 -2.67 -2.11 -15.62
N PHE A 83 -3.74 -2.80 -15.24
CA PHE A 83 -3.66 -4.08 -14.53
C PHE A 83 -3.42 -5.29 -15.44
N MET A 84 -3.51 -5.08 -16.76
CA MET A 84 -3.48 -6.14 -17.75
C MET A 84 -2.05 -6.56 -18.10
N VAL A 85 -1.81 -7.87 -18.10
CA VAL A 85 -0.59 -8.51 -18.58
C VAL A 85 -1.01 -9.62 -19.54
N ASN A 86 -0.37 -9.73 -20.70
CA ASN A 86 -0.66 -10.78 -21.69
C ASN A 86 -2.16 -10.90 -22.04
N LYS A 87 -2.84 -9.76 -22.21
CA LYS A 87 -4.27 -9.66 -22.54
C LYS A 87 -5.23 -10.23 -21.49
N LYS A 88 -4.82 -10.28 -20.23
CA LYS A 88 -5.66 -10.66 -19.11
C LYS A 88 -5.33 -9.85 -17.86
N VAL A 89 -6.32 -9.68 -16.99
CA VAL A 89 -6.10 -9.19 -15.62
C VAL A 89 -6.08 -10.40 -14.71
N THR A 90 -5.00 -10.57 -13.96
CA THR A 90 -4.90 -11.63 -12.94
C THR A 90 -5.31 -11.07 -11.59
N PHE A 91 -5.77 -11.94 -10.70
CA PHE A 91 -6.07 -11.53 -9.33
C PHE A 91 -4.86 -10.90 -8.62
N GLU A 92 -3.66 -11.42 -8.84
CA GLU A 92 -2.45 -10.87 -8.23
C GLU A 92 -2.15 -9.43 -8.66
N ASN A 93 -2.27 -9.12 -9.96
CA ASN A 93 -2.06 -7.75 -10.43
C ASN A 93 -3.13 -6.80 -9.86
N PHE A 94 -4.39 -7.28 -9.81
CA PHE A 94 -5.49 -6.55 -9.22
C PHE A 94 -5.21 -6.21 -7.75
N VAL A 95 -4.80 -7.20 -6.95
CA VAL A 95 -4.44 -7.02 -5.55
C VAL A 95 -3.28 -6.03 -5.38
N ARG A 96 -2.22 -6.17 -6.19
CA ARG A 96 -1.04 -5.29 -6.10
C ARG A 96 -1.36 -3.84 -6.40
N GLY A 97 -2.14 -3.57 -7.45
CA GLY A 97 -2.48 -2.18 -7.75
C GLY A 97 -3.47 -1.57 -6.77
N LEU A 98 -4.40 -2.36 -6.20
CA LEU A 98 -5.24 -1.84 -5.12
C LEU A 98 -4.48 -1.62 -3.81
N LYS A 99 -3.48 -2.46 -3.50
CA LYS A 99 -2.55 -2.22 -2.38
C LYS A 99 -1.77 -0.92 -2.58
N TRP A 100 -1.25 -0.70 -3.78
CA TRP A 100 -0.58 0.56 -4.11
C TRP A 100 -1.52 1.75 -3.95
N CYS A 101 -2.79 1.65 -4.35
CA CYS A 101 -3.78 2.69 -4.12
C CYS A 101 -3.98 3.00 -2.61
N GLU A 102 -3.88 2.00 -1.73
CA GLU A 102 -3.99 2.24 -0.27
C GLU A 102 -2.70 2.81 0.33
N LEU A 103 -1.53 2.28 -0.03
CA LEU A 103 -0.27 2.59 0.65
C LEU A 103 0.53 3.76 0.06
N SER A 104 0.27 4.14 -1.19
CA SER A 104 1.07 5.20 -1.82
C SER A 104 0.79 6.56 -1.21
N THR A 105 1.85 7.38 -1.21
CA THR A 105 1.76 8.78 -0.78
C THR A 105 0.91 9.60 -1.74
N VAL A 106 0.48 10.78 -1.31
CA VAL A 106 -0.27 11.74 -2.14
C VAL A 106 0.51 12.07 -3.43
N ASP A 107 1.81 12.35 -3.34
CA ASP A 107 2.65 12.64 -4.51
C ASP A 107 2.67 11.47 -5.51
N GLU A 108 2.90 10.25 -5.04
CA GLU A 108 2.91 9.05 -5.89
C GLU A 108 1.56 8.82 -6.57
N LYS A 109 0.46 9.02 -5.82
CA LYS A 109 -0.90 8.91 -6.36
C LYS A 109 -1.14 9.93 -7.46
N LEU A 110 -0.75 11.19 -7.26
CA LEU A 110 -0.90 12.25 -8.27
C LEU A 110 -0.09 11.97 -9.53
N ARG A 111 1.16 11.50 -9.40
CA ARG A 111 1.97 11.06 -10.55
C ARG A 111 1.34 9.87 -11.27
N GLY A 112 0.82 8.90 -10.52
CA GLY A 112 0.05 7.78 -11.07
C GLY A 112 -1.16 8.25 -11.88
N LEU A 113 -1.96 9.18 -11.34
CA LEU A 113 -3.12 9.77 -12.00
C LEU A 113 -2.74 10.51 -13.28
N PHE A 114 -1.69 11.34 -13.26
CA PHE A 114 -1.19 12.01 -14.47
C PHE A 114 -0.89 11.00 -15.59
N ARG A 115 -0.22 9.89 -15.24
CA ARG A 115 0.10 8.83 -16.20
C ARG A 115 -1.13 8.10 -16.72
N LEU A 116 -2.22 8.06 -15.97
CA LEU A 116 -3.51 7.49 -16.40
C LEU A 116 -4.26 8.41 -17.37
N LEU A 117 -4.15 9.73 -17.21
CA LEU A 117 -4.88 10.70 -18.03
C LEU A 117 -4.43 10.71 -19.50
N TYR A 118 -3.12 10.65 -19.76
CA TYR A 118 -2.58 10.69 -21.12
C TYR A 118 -1.35 9.79 -21.33
N ASN A 119 -1.37 8.59 -20.75
CA ASN A 119 -0.29 7.60 -20.86
C ASN A 119 1.09 8.13 -20.44
N GLY A 120 1.12 9.10 -19.53
CA GLY A 120 2.33 9.75 -19.02
C GLY A 120 3.00 10.68 -20.01
N GLN A 121 2.34 11.03 -21.12
CA GLN A 121 2.81 12.09 -22.01
C GLN A 121 2.38 13.45 -21.47
N PRO A 122 3.12 14.53 -21.79
CA PRO A 122 2.67 15.89 -21.52
C PRO A 122 1.28 16.11 -22.12
N ILE A 123 0.37 16.74 -21.36
CA ILE A 123 -1.03 16.86 -21.75
C ILE A 123 -1.24 18.19 -22.49
N PRO A 124 -1.53 18.20 -23.80
CA PRO A 124 -1.84 19.43 -24.51
C PRO A 124 -3.23 19.93 -24.15
N LYS A 125 -3.43 21.26 -24.25
CA LYS A 125 -4.68 21.92 -23.87
C LYS A 125 -5.92 21.29 -24.50
N ALA A 126 -5.86 20.97 -25.80
CA ALA A 126 -6.96 20.32 -26.51
C ALA A 126 -7.32 18.93 -25.95
N ILE A 127 -6.35 18.17 -25.44
CA ILE A 127 -6.60 16.88 -24.80
C ILE A 127 -7.22 17.10 -23.42
N PHE A 128 -6.71 18.05 -22.64
CA PHE A 128 -7.26 18.37 -21.34
C PHE A 128 -8.70 18.89 -21.41
N THR A 129 -9.02 19.70 -22.42
CA THR A 129 -10.41 20.12 -22.70
C THR A 129 -11.33 18.91 -22.90
N LYS A 130 -10.90 17.90 -23.69
CA LYS A 130 -11.67 16.66 -23.88
C LYS A 130 -11.85 15.86 -22.59
N ILE A 131 -10.84 15.87 -21.71
CA ILE A 131 -10.94 15.25 -20.38
C ILE A 131 -12.03 15.96 -19.57
N LEU A 132 -12.03 17.31 -19.53
CA LEU A 132 -13.05 18.09 -18.82
C LEU A 132 -14.45 17.86 -19.39
N GLU A 133 -14.61 17.79 -20.72
CA GLU A 133 -15.90 17.48 -21.37
C GLU A 133 -16.46 16.10 -21.01
N ARG A 134 -15.57 15.17 -20.64
CA ARG A 134 -15.95 13.82 -20.21
C ARG A 134 -16.36 13.79 -18.73
N VAL A 135 -15.70 14.59 -17.89
CA VAL A 135 -15.99 14.71 -16.46
C VAL A 135 -17.28 15.51 -16.23
N TYR A 136 -17.40 16.67 -16.89
CA TYR A 136 -18.57 17.54 -16.82
C TYR A 136 -19.62 17.10 -17.84
N SER A 137 -20.44 16.13 -17.44
CA SER A 137 -21.47 15.53 -18.30
C SER A 137 -22.70 16.42 -18.49
N GLN A 138 -23.02 17.29 -17.54
CA GLN A 138 -24.22 18.13 -17.57
C GLN A 138 -24.08 19.31 -18.56
N PRO A 139 -25.12 19.64 -19.36
CA PRO A 139 -25.04 20.71 -20.37
C PRO A 139 -24.64 22.09 -19.82
N GLN A 140 -25.09 22.41 -18.61
CA GLN A 140 -24.79 23.67 -17.92
C GLN A 140 -23.30 23.82 -17.57
N ASP A 141 -22.63 22.73 -17.19
CA ASP A 141 -21.22 22.73 -16.81
C ASP A 141 -20.32 22.89 -18.04
N LYS A 142 -20.78 22.40 -19.20
CA LYS A 142 -20.05 22.47 -20.46
C LYS A 142 -19.81 23.89 -20.96
N GLN A 143 -20.66 24.85 -20.60
CA GLN A 143 -20.54 26.24 -21.03
C GLN A 143 -19.26 26.92 -20.50
N ASN A 144 -18.73 26.45 -19.37
CA ASN A 144 -17.58 27.07 -18.71
C ASN A 144 -16.26 26.31 -18.92
N ILE A 145 -16.27 25.18 -19.63
CA ILE A 145 -15.08 24.33 -19.80
C ILE A 145 -13.88 25.11 -20.34
N GLY A 146 -14.08 26.00 -21.32
CA GLY A 146 -12.98 26.80 -21.87
C GLY A 146 -12.30 27.67 -20.81
N LYS A 147 -13.09 28.39 -20.01
CA LYS A 147 -12.59 29.23 -18.90
C LYS A 147 -11.92 28.38 -17.82
N THR A 148 -12.51 27.26 -17.46
CA THR A 148 -11.94 26.32 -16.48
C THR A 148 -10.60 25.78 -16.97
N CYS A 149 -10.51 25.39 -18.25
CA CYS A 149 -9.28 24.92 -18.86
C CYS A 149 -8.19 26.01 -18.85
N ASP A 150 -8.54 27.26 -19.15
CA ASP A 150 -7.59 28.38 -19.13
C ASP A 150 -7.03 28.63 -17.73
N THR A 151 -7.89 28.62 -16.71
CA THR A 151 -7.49 28.80 -15.31
C THR A 151 -6.55 27.69 -14.86
N ILE A 152 -6.88 26.43 -15.16
CA ILE A 152 -6.04 25.28 -14.79
C ILE A 152 -4.68 25.33 -15.50
N TYR A 153 -4.62 25.71 -16.78
CA TYR A 153 -3.34 25.82 -17.50
C TYR A 153 -2.45 26.94 -16.95
N LYS A 154 -3.02 28.08 -16.56
CA LYS A 154 -2.24 29.14 -15.90
C LYS A 154 -1.58 28.66 -14.61
N MET A 155 -2.22 27.72 -13.93
CA MET A 155 -1.75 27.16 -12.67
C MET A 155 -0.76 26.01 -12.85
N MET A 156 -1.04 25.08 -13.77
CA MET A 156 -0.27 23.84 -13.97
C MET A 156 0.81 23.93 -15.07
N ASP A 157 0.80 24.96 -15.90
CA ASP A 157 1.83 25.26 -16.91
C ASP A 157 2.35 26.70 -16.74
N PRO A 158 3.03 27.00 -15.62
CA PRO A 158 3.54 28.35 -15.34
C PRO A 158 4.61 28.82 -16.35
N LYS A 159 5.25 27.87 -17.03
CA LYS A 159 6.22 28.13 -18.11
C LYS A 159 5.56 28.47 -19.44
N ASN A 160 4.22 28.40 -19.51
CA ASN A 160 3.42 28.65 -20.70
C ASN A 160 3.91 27.86 -21.93
N SER A 161 4.24 26.59 -21.72
CA SER A 161 4.68 25.67 -22.76
C SER A 161 3.54 25.18 -23.67
N GLY A 162 2.29 25.43 -23.27
CA GLY A 162 1.08 24.94 -23.92
C GLY A 162 0.71 23.51 -23.55
N GLN A 163 1.45 22.90 -22.61
CA GLN A 163 1.29 21.51 -22.19
C GLN A 163 1.50 21.39 -20.68
N ILE A 164 0.70 20.54 -20.03
CA ILE A 164 0.90 20.20 -18.61
C ILE A 164 1.88 19.05 -18.52
N GLN A 165 2.99 19.28 -17.81
CA GLN A 165 4.00 18.28 -17.47
C GLN A 165 3.64 17.57 -16.17
N GLU A 166 4.21 16.39 -15.90
CA GLU A 166 3.94 15.62 -14.67
C GLU A 166 4.18 16.47 -13.40
N ASP A 167 5.33 17.14 -13.31
CA ASP A 167 5.65 17.98 -12.14
C ASP A 167 4.73 19.21 -12.03
N GLY A 168 4.30 19.78 -13.16
CA GLY A 168 3.36 20.90 -13.18
C GLY A 168 1.95 20.49 -12.74
N PHE A 169 1.53 19.27 -13.10
CA PHE A 169 0.29 18.67 -12.62
C PHE A 169 0.32 18.43 -11.11
N VAL A 170 1.37 17.77 -10.62
CA VAL A 170 1.55 17.48 -9.19
C VAL A 170 1.58 18.77 -8.39
N ALA A 171 2.43 19.72 -8.76
CA ALA A 171 2.54 21.01 -8.07
C ALA A 171 1.21 21.77 -8.06
N GLY A 172 0.45 21.73 -9.16
CA GLY A 172 -0.89 22.31 -9.20
C GLY A 172 -1.85 21.61 -8.24
N CYS A 173 -1.94 20.28 -8.27
CA CYS A 173 -2.82 19.55 -7.35
C CYS A 173 -2.46 19.80 -5.88
N MET A 174 -1.17 19.95 -5.56
CA MET A 174 -0.69 20.24 -4.21
C MET A 174 -1.01 21.65 -3.70
N THR A 175 -1.56 22.56 -4.53
CA THR A 175 -2.07 23.85 -4.04
C THR A 175 -3.52 23.78 -3.57
N LEU A 176 -4.20 22.64 -3.75
CA LEU A 176 -5.51 22.40 -3.17
C LEU A 176 -5.39 22.27 -1.65
N GLU A 177 -6.48 22.51 -0.92
CA GLU A 177 -6.51 22.29 0.52
C GLU A 177 -6.17 20.83 0.84
N GLU A 178 -5.25 20.62 1.78
CA GLU A 178 -4.68 19.32 2.13
C GLU A 178 -5.79 18.32 2.51
N ASP A 179 -6.70 18.71 3.39
CA ASP A 179 -7.84 17.88 3.82
C ASP A 179 -8.71 17.40 2.65
N ILE A 180 -8.95 18.28 1.66
CA ILE A 180 -9.75 17.94 0.47
C ILE A 180 -8.97 16.96 -0.41
N LEU A 181 -7.68 17.20 -0.60
CA LEU A 181 -6.83 16.36 -1.44
C LEU A 181 -6.66 14.96 -0.84
N GLU A 182 -6.38 14.88 0.46
CA GLU A 182 -6.30 13.62 1.19
C GLU A 182 -7.63 12.87 1.15
N SER A 183 -8.75 13.56 1.37
CA SER A 183 -10.08 12.93 1.32
C SER A 183 -10.42 12.37 -0.06
N ILE A 184 -10.06 13.07 -1.15
CA ILE A 184 -10.32 12.60 -2.53
C ILE A 184 -9.42 11.42 -2.90
N LEU A 185 -8.18 11.39 -2.37
CA LEU A 185 -7.20 10.36 -2.67
C LEU A 185 -7.20 9.19 -1.66
N ASP A 186 -8.02 9.27 -0.62
CA ASP A 186 -8.18 8.19 0.36
C ASP A 186 -8.78 6.96 -0.32
N PHE A 187 -8.09 5.84 -0.16
CA PHE A 187 -8.51 4.57 -0.70
C PHE A 187 -8.24 3.49 0.32
N GLN A 188 -9.31 2.86 0.81
CA GLN A 188 -9.24 1.82 1.82
C GLN A 188 -9.72 0.51 1.23
N ILE A 189 -8.85 -0.51 1.15
CA ILE A 189 -9.26 -1.86 0.71
C ILE A 189 -10.35 -2.37 1.65
N LEU A 190 -10.09 -2.26 2.95
CA LEU A 190 -11.01 -2.59 4.02
C LEU A 190 -11.33 -1.31 4.80
N PRO A 191 -12.61 -0.86 4.82
CA PRO A 191 -12.98 0.33 5.57
C PRO A 191 -12.59 0.22 7.05
N ASN A 192 -12.19 1.33 7.68
CA ASN A 192 -11.75 1.35 9.08
C ASN A 192 -12.77 0.71 10.05
N TYR A 193 -14.06 0.97 9.88
CA TYR A 193 -15.10 0.33 10.71
C TYR A 193 -15.15 -1.20 10.56
N MET A 194 -14.74 -1.74 9.40
CA MET A 194 -14.65 -3.18 9.18
C MET A 194 -13.35 -3.75 9.74
N LYS A 195 -12.23 -3.01 9.65
CA LYS A 195 -10.98 -3.35 10.34
C LYS A 195 -11.25 -3.48 11.85
N GLU A 196 -11.89 -2.48 12.44
CA GLU A 196 -12.30 -2.47 13.85
C GLU A 196 -13.25 -3.65 14.20
N LYS A 197 -14.26 -3.93 13.38
CA LYS A 197 -15.17 -5.06 13.60
C LYS A 197 -14.51 -6.43 13.41
N LEU A 198 -13.55 -6.57 12.51
CA LEU A 198 -12.78 -7.81 12.35
C LEU A 198 -11.89 -8.05 13.57
N HIS A 199 -11.29 -6.99 14.13
CA HIS A 199 -10.61 -7.07 15.42
C HIS A 199 -11.54 -7.48 16.57
N GLN A 200 -12.83 -7.11 16.51
CA GLN A 200 -13.82 -7.48 17.53
C GLN A 200 -14.41 -8.89 17.37
N ASN A 201 -14.47 -9.46 16.16
CA ASN A 201 -15.25 -10.66 15.85
C ASN A 201 -14.43 -11.95 15.59
N LEU A 202 -13.10 -11.92 15.64
CA LEU A 202 -12.26 -13.11 15.45
C LEU A 202 -12.16 -13.94 16.75
N PRO A 203 -12.67 -15.20 16.79
CA PRO A 203 -12.67 -16.01 18.01
C PRO A 203 -11.27 -16.53 18.41
N GLU A 204 -10.30 -16.55 17.49
CA GLU A 204 -8.90 -16.87 17.81
C GLU A 204 -8.24 -15.82 18.72
N PHE A 205 -8.86 -14.65 18.87
CA PHE A 205 -8.50 -13.62 19.85
C PHE A 205 -9.38 -13.63 21.11
N SER A 206 -10.37 -14.53 21.21
CA SER A 206 -11.32 -14.61 22.32
C SER A 206 -10.96 -15.63 23.40
N SER A 207 -9.77 -16.21 23.34
CA SER A 207 -9.22 -17.03 24.44
C SER A 207 -8.22 -16.22 25.25
N GLN A 208 -8.72 -15.59 26.32
CA GLN A 208 -7.96 -14.93 27.39
C GLN A 208 -7.03 -13.79 26.95
N THR A 209 -7.62 -12.67 26.53
CA THR A 209 -7.02 -11.35 26.81
C THR A 209 -8.06 -10.49 27.49
N SER A 210 -7.93 -10.41 28.81
CA SER A 210 -8.54 -9.34 29.60
C SER A 210 -8.28 -8.01 28.89
N GLN A 211 -9.36 -7.27 28.67
CA GLN A 211 -9.33 -5.87 28.27
C GLN A 211 -8.23 -5.13 29.05
N ARG A 212 -7.21 -4.65 28.34
CA ARG A 212 -6.39 -3.51 28.79
C ARG A 212 -6.25 -2.54 27.63
N THR A 213 -6.62 -1.31 27.93
CA THR A 213 -6.58 -0.07 27.16
C THR A 213 -5.37 0.11 26.24
N PRO A 214 -5.49 0.93 25.17
CA PRO A 214 -4.35 1.43 24.42
C PRO A 214 -3.48 2.29 25.36
N GLY A 215 -2.39 1.69 25.79
CA GLY A 215 -1.48 2.15 26.83
C GLY A 215 -0.59 0.98 27.20
N GLY A 216 0.18 0.50 26.23
CA GLY A 216 1.20 -0.52 26.50
C GLY A 216 2.33 0.12 27.29
N ASP A 217 2.88 -0.61 28.26
CA ASP A 217 4.06 -0.14 28.98
C ASP A 217 5.23 -0.01 27.99
N ILE A 218 6.04 1.04 28.13
CA ILE A 218 7.28 1.17 27.36
C ILE A 218 8.29 0.25 28.03
N PRO A 219 8.94 -0.68 27.30
CA PRO A 219 9.82 -1.67 27.92
C PRO A 219 10.97 -0.96 28.63
N SER A 220 11.21 -1.33 29.89
CA SER A 220 12.32 -0.79 30.67
C SER A 220 13.67 -1.21 30.06
N ASP A 221 14.71 -0.44 30.33
CA ASP A 221 16.06 -0.74 29.82
C ASP A 221 16.56 -2.11 30.34
N GLU A 222 16.17 -2.51 31.56
CA GLU A 222 16.44 -3.84 32.12
C GLU A 222 15.74 -4.95 31.31
N THR A 223 14.48 -4.73 30.90
CA THR A 223 13.74 -5.69 30.07
C THR A 223 14.37 -5.85 28.68
N LEU A 224 14.86 -4.74 28.10
CA LEU A 224 15.57 -4.78 26.81
C LEU A 224 16.91 -5.54 26.91
N GLU A 225 17.60 -5.45 28.05
CA GLU A 225 18.84 -6.18 28.32
C GLU A 225 18.59 -7.69 28.44
N ASP A 226 17.52 -8.08 29.15
CA ASP A 226 17.10 -9.49 29.26
C ASP A 226 16.68 -10.08 27.91
N ILE A 227 15.99 -9.30 27.08
CA ILE A 227 15.64 -9.69 25.71
C ILE A 227 16.90 -9.85 24.86
N ALA A 228 17.81 -8.88 24.92
CA ALA A 228 19.08 -8.92 24.21
C ALA A 228 19.88 -10.18 24.55
N ALA A 229 19.92 -10.56 25.82
CA ALA A 229 20.55 -11.79 26.30
C ALA A 229 19.93 -13.09 25.72
N ARG A 230 18.69 -13.06 25.22
CA ARG A 230 18.03 -14.21 24.57
C ARG A 230 18.14 -14.20 23.05
N ILE A 231 18.20 -13.02 22.44
CA ILE A 231 18.17 -12.88 20.98
C ILE A 231 19.54 -12.70 20.33
N TYR A 232 20.63 -12.53 21.09
CA TYR A 232 21.96 -12.22 20.56
C TYR A 232 22.53 -13.24 19.55
N ASN A 233 22.08 -14.49 19.60
CA ASN A 233 22.46 -15.55 18.65
C ASN A 233 21.48 -15.71 17.48
N LYS A 234 20.44 -14.87 17.40
CA LYS A 234 19.40 -14.93 16.38
C LYS A 234 19.66 -13.92 15.27
N ASP A 235 18.79 -13.91 14.28
CA ASP A 235 18.86 -12.99 13.14
C ASP A 235 18.41 -11.57 13.55
N LEU A 236 19.39 -10.78 14.01
CA LEU A 236 19.18 -9.39 14.43
C LEU A 236 18.83 -8.47 13.25
N GLU A 237 19.29 -8.77 12.03
CA GLU A 237 18.96 -7.96 10.85
C GLU A 237 17.49 -8.06 10.50
N ARG A 238 16.94 -9.28 10.54
CA ARG A 238 15.51 -9.50 10.33
C ARG A 238 14.66 -8.79 11.38
N LEU A 239 15.10 -8.77 12.64
CA LEU A 239 14.40 -8.05 13.71
C LEU A 239 14.48 -6.53 13.54
N ALA A 240 15.67 -5.99 13.27
CA ALA A 240 15.88 -4.57 13.00
C ALA A 240 15.00 -4.06 11.85
N ASN A 241 14.94 -4.81 10.75
CA ASN A 241 14.06 -4.50 9.61
C ASN A 241 12.58 -4.45 10.01
N LYS A 242 12.13 -5.35 10.91
CA LYS A 242 10.74 -5.35 11.41
C LYS A 242 10.45 -4.21 12.38
N LEU A 243 11.48 -3.70 13.04
CA LEU A 243 11.43 -2.53 13.92
C LEU A 243 11.66 -1.22 13.15
N GLY A 244 11.74 -1.27 11.81
CA GLY A 244 11.90 -0.08 10.96
C GLY A 244 13.31 0.53 10.98
N LEU A 245 14.29 -0.14 11.61
CA LEU A 245 15.69 0.26 11.58
C LEU A 245 16.29 -0.08 10.21
N VAL A 246 17.08 0.84 9.67
CA VAL A 246 17.71 0.68 8.35
C VAL A 246 19.06 -0.01 8.49
N LYS A 247 19.58 -0.55 7.38
CA LYS A 247 20.85 -1.27 7.37
C LYS A 247 22.01 -0.45 7.94
N ASP A 248 22.06 0.84 7.61
CA ASP A 248 23.08 1.77 8.11
C ASP A 248 23.07 1.87 9.65
N ASP A 249 21.89 1.76 10.29
CA ASP A 249 21.79 1.75 11.76
C ASP A 249 22.42 0.51 12.38
N ILE A 250 22.34 -0.63 11.71
CA ILE A 250 22.87 -1.91 12.18
C ILE A 250 24.37 -1.99 11.96
N ASP A 251 24.85 -1.48 10.82
CA ASP A 251 26.27 -1.44 10.50
C ASP A 251 27.01 -0.51 11.47
N GLU A 252 26.44 0.66 11.81
CA GLU A 252 26.99 1.54 12.86
C GLU A 252 27.11 0.85 14.22
N ILE A 253 26.08 0.09 14.64
CA ILE A 253 26.10 -0.65 15.91
C ILE A 253 27.15 -1.76 15.90
N ARG A 254 27.37 -2.42 14.75
CA ARG A 254 28.39 -3.48 14.61
C ARG A 254 29.80 -2.95 14.66
N ASP A 255 30.02 -1.75 14.13
CA ASP A 255 31.33 -1.10 14.12
C ASP A 255 31.73 -0.62 15.52
N ILE A 256 30.76 -0.18 16.33
CA ILE A 256 31.00 0.36 17.67
C ILE A 256 31.08 -0.76 18.72
N TYR A 257 30.24 -1.79 18.62
CA TYR A 257 30.10 -2.82 19.65
C TYR A 257 30.57 -4.19 19.14
N SER A 258 31.62 -4.75 19.74
CA SER A 258 32.19 -6.04 19.30
C SER A 258 31.44 -7.27 19.79
N GLN A 259 30.61 -7.16 20.85
CA GLN A 259 29.86 -8.27 21.41
C GLN A 259 28.43 -8.31 20.83
N ARG A 260 27.99 -9.47 20.36
CA ARG A 260 26.65 -9.64 19.76
C ARG A 260 25.49 -9.35 20.71
N GLN A 261 25.67 -9.62 22.01
CA GLN A 261 24.67 -9.31 23.03
C GLN A 261 24.52 -7.79 23.19
N GLU A 262 25.64 -7.08 23.25
CA GLU A 262 25.67 -5.61 23.28
C GLU A 262 25.06 -5.03 21.99
N GLN A 263 25.38 -5.58 20.82
CA GLN A 263 24.75 -5.17 19.55
C GLN A 263 23.23 -5.33 19.58
N ALA A 264 22.71 -6.44 20.10
CA ALA A 264 21.28 -6.68 20.23
C ALA A 264 20.61 -5.67 21.18
N TYR A 265 21.24 -5.38 22.32
CA TYR A 265 20.74 -4.40 23.28
C TYR A 265 20.71 -2.99 22.70
N GLN A 266 21.81 -2.57 22.06
CA GLN A 266 21.92 -1.23 21.47
C GLN A 266 20.95 -1.04 20.30
N MET A 267 20.68 -2.08 19.52
CA MET A 267 19.64 -2.08 18.48
C MET A 267 18.24 -1.84 19.09
N LEU A 268 17.89 -2.55 20.17
CA LEU A 268 16.62 -2.37 20.86
C LEU A 268 16.50 -0.98 21.49
N LYS A 269 17.60 -0.47 22.04
CA LYS A 269 17.66 0.88 22.61
C LYS A 269 17.50 1.96 21.54
N LYS A 270 18.13 1.80 20.38
CA LYS A 270 18.01 2.70 19.22
C LYS A 270 16.59 2.71 18.67
N TRP A 271 15.93 1.54 18.59
CA TRP A 271 14.51 1.44 18.27
C TRP A 271 13.65 2.22 19.28
N LYS A 272 13.83 1.98 20.59
CA LYS A 272 13.07 2.68 21.65
C LYS A 272 13.28 4.21 21.60
N GLN A 273 14.50 4.67 21.35
CA GLN A 273 14.81 6.10 21.22
C GLN A 273 14.14 6.74 20.01
N ARG A 274 14.07 6.01 18.89
CA ARG A 274 13.47 6.49 17.64
C ARG A 274 11.95 6.61 17.74
N GLU A 275 11.30 5.60 18.33
CA GLU A 275 9.84 5.57 18.48
C GLU A 275 9.35 6.41 19.68
N GLY A 276 10.21 6.70 20.66
CA GLY A 276 9.91 7.62 21.75
C GLY A 276 8.73 7.15 22.61
N GLN A 277 7.63 7.92 22.63
CA GLN A 277 6.42 7.59 23.39
C GLN A 277 5.56 6.49 22.74
N ASP A 278 5.87 6.13 21.48
CA ASP A 278 5.19 5.08 20.72
C ASP A 278 5.97 3.75 20.73
N ALA A 279 7.07 3.68 21.51
CA ALA A 279 7.89 2.49 21.70
C ALA A 279 7.21 1.43 22.59
N TYR A 280 6.00 1.02 22.25
CA TYR A 280 5.20 0.11 23.09
C TYR A 280 5.77 -1.32 23.12
N SER A 281 5.74 -1.95 24.29
CA SER A 281 6.16 -3.36 24.46
C SER A 281 5.43 -4.32 23.51
N SER A 282 4.19 -4.00 23.14
CA SER A 282 3.39 -4.77 22.18
C SER A 282 3.94 -4.73 20.74
N VAL A 283 4.57 -3.62 20.33
CA VAL A 283 5.21 -3.48 19.02
C VAL A 283 6.46 -4.37 18.96
N LEU A 284 7.27 -4.31 20.02
CA LEU A 284 8.46 -5.15 20.14
C LEU A 284 8.11 -6.64 20.26
N GLU A 285 7.10 -6.98 21.05
CA GLU A 285 6.61 -8.36 21.20
C GLU A 285 6.19 -8.95 19.84
N LYS A 286 5.39 -8.19 19.08
CA LYS A 286 4.95 -8.60 17.74
C LYS A 286 6.12 -8.80 16.78
N ALA A 287 7.10 -7.88 16.80
CA ALA A 287 8.31 -8.00 15.99
C ALA A 287 9.10 -9.27 16.34
N LEU A 288 9.33 -9.53 17.63
CA LEU A 288 10.04 -10.72 18.13
C LEU A 288 9.32 -12.02 17.74
N ARG A 289 8.00 -12.10 17.91
CA ARG A 289 7.21 -13.28 17.50
C ARG A 289 7.28 -13.52 16.00
N SER A 290 7.21 -12.46 15.18
CA SER A 290 7.29 -12.57 13.71
C SER A 290 8.67 -13.03 13.20
N CYS A 291 9.71 -12.87 14.03
CA CYS A 291 11.07 -13.33 13.78
C CYS A 291 11.35 -14.71 14.38
N GLY A 292 10.34 -15.39 14.96
CA GLY A 292 10.50 -16.69 15.60
C GLY A 292 11.23 -16.64 16.95
N MET A 293 11.31 -15.47 17.57
CA MET A 293 11.92 -15.23 18.89
C MET A 293 10.85 -15.18 19.99
N GLY A 294 9.95 -16.17 19.99
CA GLY A 294 8.79 -16.20 20.89
C GLY A 294 9.16 -16.35 22.37
N ASP A 295 10.30 -16.95 22.65
CA ASP A 295 10.92 -17.11 23.97
C ASP A 295 11.42 -15.78 24.57
N ALA A 296 11.84 -14.85 23.72
CA ALA A 296 12.20 -13.49 24.12
C ALA A 296 10.95 -12.59 24.20
N ALA A 297 9.98 -12.79 23.31
CA ALA A 297 8.70 -12.06 23.33
C ALA A 297 7.91 -12.28 24.64
N MET A 298 8.04 -13.46 25.26
CA MET A 298 7.45 -13.76 26.56
C MET A 298 7.94 -12.86 27.71
N LEU A 299 9.07 -12.16 27.57
CA LEU A 299 9.57 -11.21 28.58
C LEU A 299 8.83 -9.87 28.56
N LEU A 300 8.05 -9.59 27.50
CA LEU A 300 7.33 -8.33 27.30
C LEU A 300 5.84 -8.41 27.66
N GLY A 301 5.34 -9.61 27.96
CA GLY A 301 3.99 -9.83 28.48
C GLY A 301 4.01 -10.18 29.96
N PRO A 302 2.89 -10.06 30.69
CA PRO A 302 2.68 -10.81 31.92
C PRO A 302 2.59 -12.33 31.65
#